data_AF-A0A484Y533-F1
#
_entry.id   AF-A0A484Y533-F1
#
_cell.length_a   1.000
_cell.length_b   1.000
_cell.length_c   1.000
_cell.angle_alpha   90.00
_cell.angle_beta   90.00
_cell.angle_gamma   90.00
#
_symmetry.space_group_name_H-M   'P 1'
#
loop_
_entity.id
_entity.type
_entity.pdbx_description
1 polymer ?
#
loop_
_entity_poly.entity_id
_entity_poly.type
_entity_poly.pdbx_seq_one_letter_code
_entity_poly.pdbx_strand_id
1 'polypeptide(L)'
;MRPLCDDESDSPQAITRDYTLDIHDEDGKAPLLSVFGGKLTTYRKLAEHALEKLTPYYQGIGPAWTKESVLPGGAIEGDRDDYAARLRRRYPFLDRIAGTSLRAHLRQQQRTVARQCRGDKRPR
;
A
#
# COMPACT_ATOMS: atom_id res chain seq x y z
N MET A 1 15.05 -7.01 10.38
CA MET A 1 15.27 -5.91 11.34
C MET A 1 14.13 -4.92 11.20
N ARG A 2 13.55 -4.42 12.31
CA ARG A 2 12.52 -3.37 12.29
C ARG A 2 13.20 -2.03 12.53
N PRO A 3 13.02 -1.00 11.68
CA PRO A 3 13.51 0.34 11.97
C PRO A 3 12.65 0.91 13.11
N LEU A 4 13.20 0.92 14.32
CA LEU A 4 12.62 1.56 15.49
C LEU A 4 13.22 2.96 15.58
N CYS A 5 12.38 3.96 15.86
CA CYS A 5 12.85 5.28 16.26
C CYS A 5 13.51 5.12 17.63
N ASP A 6 14.74 5.60 17.78
CA ASP A 6 15.46 5.58 19.05
C ASP A 6 14.87 6.68 19.94
N ASP A 7 13.72 6.37 20.54
CA ASP A 7 13.20 7.14 21.66
C ASP A 7 13.91 6.59 22.90
N GLU A 8 14.63 7.46 23.64
CA GLU A 8 15.40 7.20 24.86
C GLU A 8 14.50 6.57 25.96
N SER A 9 14.12 5.31 25.76
CA SER A 9 13.16 4.58 26.58
C SER A 9 13.80 3.28 27.03
N ASP A 10 14.15 3.26 28.32
CA ASP A 10 14.91 2.23 29.05
C ASP A 10 14.14 0.89 29.25
N SER A 11 13.27 0.52 28.30
CA SER A 11 12.48 -0.72 28.36
C SER A 11 11.98 -1.16 26.98
N PRO A 12 12.41 -2.33 26.46
CA PRO A 12 12.08 -2.80 25.10
C PRO A 12 10.58 -3.13 24.88
N GLN A 13 9.76 -3.13 25.94
CA GLN A 13 8.30 -3.27 25.87
C GLN A 13 7.56 -1.93 25.80
N ALA A 14 8.19 -0.82 26.19
CA ALA A 14 7.61 0.52 26.21
C ALA A 14 7.84 1.31 24.92
N ILE A 15 8.65 0.76 23.99
CA ILE A 15 8.92 1.40 22.70
C ILE A 15 7.61 1.60 21.96
N THR A 16 7.24 2.87 21.78
CA THR A 16 6.03 3.25 21.08
C THR A 16 6.14 2.69 19.66
N ARG A 17 5.20 1.82 19.28
CA ARG A 17 5.13 1.28 17.91
C ARG A 17 4.40 2.26 16.99
N ASP A 18 4.33 3.52 17.40
CA ASP A 18 3.78 4.59 16.61
C ASP A 18 4.80 5.02 15.57
N TYR A 19 4.35 5.86 14.65
CA TYR A 19 5.18 6.37 13.59
C TYR A 19 5.47 7.84 13.84
N THR A 20 6.68 8.25 13.51
CA THR A 20 7.09 9.65 13.51
C THR A 20 7.41 10.06 12.08
N LEU A 21 6.89 11.22 11.69
CA LEU A 21 7.12 11.83 10.38
C LEU A 21 7.87 13.14 10.59
N ASP A 22 9.09 13.16 10.10
CA ASP A 22 9.96 14.32 10.16
C ASP A 22 10.13 14.90 8.75
N ILE A 23 10.07 16.23 8.65
CA ILE A 23 10.20 16.93 7.36
C ILE A 23 11.18 18.08 7.52
N HIS A 24 12.19 18.07 6.67
CA HIS A 24 13.21 19.10 6.58
C HIS A 24 13.23 19.68 5.17
N ASP A 25 13.39 20.99 5.05
CA ASP A 25 13.57 21.67 3.77
C ASP A 25 14.73 22.68 3.89
N GLU A 26 15.29 23.05 2.75
CA GLU A 26 16.22 24.18 2.64
C GLU A 26 15.53 25.30 1.86
N ASP A 27 15.32 26.45 2.51
CA ASP A 27 14.68 27.63 1.95
C ASP A 27 13.30 27.36 1.31
N GLY A 28 12.50 26.47 1.92
CA GLY A 28 11.18 26.09 1.41
C GLY A 28 11.21 25.26 0.13
N LYS A 29 12.37 24.70 -0.24
CA LYS A 29 12.57 23.88 -1.44
C LYS A 29 13.12 22.50 -1.08
N ALA A 30 12.88 21.54 -1.98
CA ALA A 30 13.36 20.17 -1.90
C ALA A 30 13.12 19.48 -0.53
N PRO A 31 11.85 19.29 -0.13
CA PRO A 31 11.52 18.68 1.16
C PRO A 31 12.05 17.25 1.25
N LEU A 32 12.79 16.96 2.31
CA LEU A 32 13.17 15.63 2.75
C LEU A 32 12.18 15.17 3.83
N LEU A 33 11.38 14.15 3.51
CA LEU A 33 10.48 13.52 4.48
C LEU A 33 11.07 12.18 4.93
N SER A 34 11.30 12.07 6.24
CA SER A 34 11.82 10.88 6.90
C SER A 34 10.71 10.19 7.70
N VAL A 35 10.62 8.86 7.54
CA VAL A 35 9.61 8.02 8.23
C VAL A 35 10.32 7.10 9.22
N PHE A 36 9.95 7.20 10.49
CA PHE A 36 10.47 6.33 11.54
C PHE A 36 9.33 5.49 12.13
N GLY A 37 9.53 4.17 12.22
CA GLY A 37 8.52 3.25 12.75
C GLY A 37 7.36 2.98 11.78
N GLY A 38 6.15 2.82 12.35
CA GLY A 38 4.93 2.50 11.60
C GLY A 38 4.62 1.01 11.47
N LYS A 39 3.35 0.65 11.68
CA LYS A 39 2.84 -0.72 11.54
C LYS A 39 2.22 -0.90 10.17
N LEU A 40 2.20 -2.15 9.69
CA LEU A 40 1.44 -2.50 8.49
C LEU A 40 -0.05 -2.16 8.63
N THR A 41 -0.62 -2.19 9.84
CA THR A 41 -2.01 -1.81 10.07
C THR A 41 -2.28 -0.31 9.96
N THR A 42 -1.26 0.54 10.10
CA THR A 42 -1.39 2.00 10.08
C THR A 42 -0.84 2.64 8.81
N TYR A 43 -0.31 1.85 7.87
CA TYR A 43 0.38 2.34 6.66
C TYR A 43 -0.45 3.35 5.86
N ARG A 44 -1.76 3.13 5.72
CA ARG A 44 -2.64 4.03 4.96
C ARG A 44 -2.73 5.41 5.61
N LYS A 45 -2.91 5.46 6.93
CA LYS A 45 -2.99 6.72 7.69
C LYS A 45 -1.64 7.43 7.73
N LEU A 46 -0.56 6.68 7.88
CA LEU A 46 0.79 7.22 7.78
C LEU A 46 1.04 7.88 6.42
N ALA A 47 0.66 7.22 5.32
CA ALA A 47 0.81 7.78 3.97
C ALA A 47 -0.03 9.05 3.75
N GLU A 48 -1.27 9.08 4.25
CA GLU A 48 -2.12 10.29 4.24
C GLU A 48 -1.43 11.44 4.99
N HIS A 49 -0.95 11.22 6.22
CA HIS A 49 -0.26 12.24 7.01
C HIS A 49 1.06 12.72 6.36
N ALA A 50 1.78 11.83 5.69
CA ALA A 50 3.01 12.19 4.97
C ALA A 50 2.70 13.13 3.79
N LEU A 51 1.64 12.85 3.02
CA LEU A 51 1.21 13.73 1.94
C LEU A 51 0.65 15.06 2.43
N GLU A 52 -0.02 15.08 3.58
CA GLU A 52 -0.44 16.32 4.25
C GLU A 52 0.77 17.22 4.56
N LYS A 53 1.85 16.66 5.12
CA LYS A 53 3.10 17.41 5.35
C LYS A 53 3.77 17.89 4.07
N LEU A 54 3.64 17.15 2.97
CA LEU A 54 4.22 17.52 1.67
C LEU A 54 3.35 18.50 0.87
N THR A 55 2.09 18.69 1.26
CA THR A 55 1.13 19.54 0.52
C THR A 55 1.64 20.95 0.23
N PRO A 56 2.33 21.66 1.15
CA PRO A 56 2.83 23.02 0.90
C PRO A 56 3.85 23.11 -0.25
N TYR A 57 4.56 22.02 -0.56
CA TYR A 57 5.63 22.01 -1.57
C TYR A 57 5.12 21.66 -2.98
N TYR A 58 3.86 21.22 -3.12
CA TYR A 58 3.27 20.82 -4.40
C TYR A 58 2.01 21.60 -4.72
N GLN A 59 2.13 22.56 -5.65
CA GLN A 59 0.99 23.34 -6.11
C GLN A 59 0.03 22.45 -6.94
N GLY A 60 -1.26 22.42 -6.54
CA GLY A 60 -2.29 21.63 -7.21
C GLY A 60 -2.37 20.16 -6.80
N ILE A 61 -1.78 19.78 -5.66
CA ILE A 61 -2.01 18.45 -5.08
C ILE A 61 -3.49 18.27 -4.71
N GLY A 62 -4.04 17.09 -5.01
CA GLY A 62 -5.43 16.76 -4.68
C GLY A 62 -5.63 16.36 -3.21
N PRO A 63 -6.88 16.31 -2.72
CA PRO A 63 -7.19 15.86 -1.37
C PRO A 63 -6.90 14.36 -1.19
N ALA A 64 -6.89 13.90 0.07
CA ALA A 64 -6.78 12.49 0.40
C ALA A 64 -7.93 11.67 -0.24
N TRP A 65 -7.60 10.53 -0.84
CA TRP A 65 -8.53 9.70 -1.61
C TRP A 65 -8.41 8.19 -1.32
N THR A 66 -7.40 7.79 -0.54
CA THR A 66 -7.02 6.39 -0.34
C THR A 66 -7.97 5.61 0.56
N LYS A 67 -8.88 6.28 1.28
CA LYS A 67 -9.83 5.63 2.18
C LYS A 67 -10.97 4.95 1.38
N GLU A 68 -11.41 5.57 0.30
CA GLU A 68 -12.51 5.11 -0.55
C GLU A 68 -12.02 4.24 -1.73
N SER A 69 -10.70 4.17 -1.94
CA SER A 69 -10.12 3.40 -3.03
C SER A 69 -10.02 1.91 -2.73
N VAL A 70 -10.33 1.10 -3.74
CA VAL A 70 -10.07 -0.35 -3.73
C VAL A 70 -8.66 -0.58 -4.28
N LEU A 71 -7.85 -1.33 -3.54
CA LEU A 71 -6.51 -1.68 -4.02
C LEU A 71 -6.60 -2.55 -5.28
N PRO A 72 -5.63 -2.44 -6.21
CA PRO A 72 -5.59 -3.28 -7.39
C PRO A 72 -5.67 -4.78 -7.04
N GLY A 73 -6.59 -5.50 -7.69
CA GLY A 73 -6.89 -6.90 -7.39
C GLY A 73 -7.90 -7.14 -6.26
N GLY A 74 -8.28 -6.09 -5.53
CA GLY A 74 -9.34 -6.11 -4.51
C GLY A 74 -10.75 -5.87 -5.07
N ALA A 75 -10.88 -5.55 -6.35
CA ALA A 75 -12.16 -5.40 -7.05
C ALA A 75 -12.77 -6.79 -7.34
N ILE A 76 -13.08 -7.50 -6.27
CA ILE A 76 -13.77 -8.78 -6.28
C ILE A 76 -15.23 -8.48 -5.95
N GLU A 77 -16.14 -8.97 -6.80
CA GLU A 77 -17.57 -8.86 -6.56
C GLU A 77 -18.02 -10.09 -5.77
N GLY A 78 -18.82 -9.87 -4.72
CA GLY A 78 -19.28 -10.95 -3.84
C GLY A 78 -18.23 -11.36 -2.81
N ASP A 79 -18.50 -12.48 -2.13
CA ASP A 79 -17.56 -13.04 -1.17
C ASP A 79 -16.46 -13.85 -1.87
N ARG A 80 -15.47 -14.29 -1.11
CA ARG A 80 -14.38 -15.17 -1.56
C ARG A 80 -14.90 -16.39 -2.33
N ASP A 81 -15.99 -17.00 -1.87
CA ASP A 81 -16.54 -18.21 -2.47
C ASP A 81 -17.20 -17.93 -3.83
N ASP A 82 -17.90 -16.79 -3.96
CA ASP A 82 -18.47 -16.34 -5.24
C ASP A 82 -17.36 -16.09 -6.27
N TYR A 83 -16.28 -15.43 -5.82
CA TYR A 83 -15.13 -15.18 -6.67
C TYR A 83 -14.42 -16.46 -7.09
N ALA A 84 -14.25 -17.42 -6.17
CA ALA A 84 -13.66 -18.71 -6.46
C ALA A 84 -14.52 -19.52 -7.45
N ALA A 85 -15.84 -19.54 -7.27
CA ALA A 85 -16.77 -20.19 -8.18
C ALA A 85 -16.72 -19.55 -9.58
N ARG A 86 -16.68 -18.21 -9.65
CA ARG A 86 -16.54 -17.48 -10.91
C ARG A 86 -15.22 -17.79 -11.62
N LEU A 87 -14.11 -17.87 -10.87
CA LEU A 87 -12.81 -18.25 -11.43
C LEU A 87 -12.80 -19.68 -11.95
N ARG A 88 -13.38 -20.64 -11.23
CA ARG A 88 -13.52 -22.03 -11.69
C ARG A 88 -14.35 -22.13 -12.97
N ARG A 89 -15.46 -21.39 -13.05
CA ARG A 89 -16.28 -21.32 -14.27
C ARG A 89 -15.54 -20.67 -15.44
N ARG A 90 -14.78 -19.60 -15.18
CA ARG A 90 -14.03 -18.87 -16.22
C ARG A 90 -12.81 -19.65 -16.72
N TYR A 91 -12.19 -20.42 -15.85
CA TYR A 91 -11.00 -21.22 -16.12
C TYR A 91 -11.21 -22.67 -15.66
N PRO A 92 -11.98 -23.49 -16.41
CA PRO A 92 -12.27 -24.87 -16.03
C PRO A 92 -11.03 -25.77 -15.87
N PHE A 93 -9.90 -25.38 -16.45
CA PHE A 93 -8.63 -26.07 -16.27
C PHE A 93 -8.08 -25.98 -14.83
N LEU A 94 -8.56 -25.03 -14.01
CA LEU A 94 -8.13 -24.90 -12.61
C LEU A 94 -8.51 -26.13 -11.78
N ASP A 95 -9.63 -26.79 -12.08
CA ASP A 95 -10.04 -28.02 -11.39
C ASP A 95 -9.07 -29.19 -11.66
N ARG A 96 -8.41 -29.21 -12.84
CA ARG A 96 -7.36 -30.19 -13.16
C ARG A 96 -6.01 -29.90 -12.49
N ILE A 97 -5.78 -28.67 -12.05
CA ILE A 97 -4.47 -28.19 -11.55
C ILE A 97 -4.44 -28.02 -10.02
N ALA A 98 -5.60 -28.19 -9.36
CA ALA A 98 -5.80 -27.97 -7.92
C ALA A 98 -4.85 -28.75 -7.00
N GLY A 99 -4.12 -29.76 -7.51
CA GLY A 99 -3.08 -30.45 -6.76
C GLY A 99 -1.75 -29.69 -6.59
N THR A 100 -1.35 -28.75 -7.47
CA THR A 100 0.02 -28.21 -7.40
C THR A 100 0.30 -26.80 -7.99
N SER A 101 -0.46 -26.27 -8.96
CA SER A 101 -0.01 -25.04 -9.68
C SER A 101 -0.77 -23.73 -9.43
N LEU A 102 -1.69 -23.65 -8.46
CA LEU A 102 -2.37 -22.39 -8.14
C LEU A 102 -1.37 -21.27 -7.74
N ARG A 103 -0.22 -21.63 -7.14
CA ARG A 103 0.85 -20.69 -6.80
C ARG A 103 1.57 -20.10 -8.01
N ALA A 104 1.66 -20.83 -9.12
CA ALA A 104 2.34 -20.36 -10.32
C ALA A 104 1.50 -19.33 -11.09
N HIS A 105 0.18 -19.54 -11.14
CA HIS A 105 -0.73 -18.66 -11.88
C HIS A 105 -0.97 -17.31 -11.18
N LEU A 106 -1.03 -17.29 -9.84
CA LEU A 106 -1.15 -16.05 -9.06
C LEU A 106 0.09 -15.13 -9.22
N ARG A 107 1.29 -15.68 -9.49
CA ARG A 107 2.48 -14.87 -9.83
C ARG A 107 2.35 -14.14 -11.17
N GLN A 108 1.61 -14.70 -12.13
CA GLN A 108 1.43 -14.08 -13.44
C GLN A 108 0.49 -12.87 -13.37
N GLN A 109 -0.51 -12.91 -12.48
CA GLN A 109 -1.42 -11.79 -12.24
C GLN A 109 -0.76 -10.60 -11.52
N GLN A 110 0.18 -10.86 -10.60
CA GLN A 110 0.95 -9.80 -9.93
C GLN A 110 1.82 -8.99 -10.90
N ARG A 111 2.30 -9.60 -11.99
CA ARG A 111 3.04 -8.89 -13.06
C ARG A 111 2.17 -7.93 -13.87
N THR A 112 0.88 -8.23 -14.02
CA THR A 112 -0.05 -7.36 -14.76
C THR A 112 -0.47 -6.15 -13.94
N VAL A 113 -0.73 -6.35 -12.63
CA VAL A 113 -1.05 -5.25 -11.70
C VAL A 113 0.10 -4.25 -11.57
N ALA A 114 1.36 -4.73 -11.52
CA ALA A 114 2.54 -3.87 -11.48
C ALA A 114 2.74 -3.02 -12.76
N ARG A 115 2.18 -3.43 -13.90
CA ARG A 115 2.13 -2.63 -15.13
C ARG A 115 0.98 -1.61 -15.10
N GLN A 116 -0.17 -1.99 -14.56
CA GLN A 116 -1.35 -1.11 -14.43
C GLN A 116 -1.04 0.10 -13.54
N CYS A 117 -0.34 -0.08 -12.41
CA CYS A 117 0.04 1.02 -11.52
C CYS A 117 1.06 2.00 -12.13
N ARG A 118 1.78 1.62 -13.21
CA ARG A 118 2.64 2.54 -13.97
C ARG A 118 1.90 3.27 -15.09
N GLY A 119 0.71 2.79 -15.47
CA GLY A 119 -0.08 3.32 -16.59
C GLY A 119 -1.16 4.32 -16.17
N ASP A 120 -1.56 4.35 -14.90
CA ASP A 120 -2.59 5.29 -14.41
C ASP A 120 -1.98 6.67 -14.09
N LYS A 121 -1.42 7.33 -15.12
CA LYS A 121 -1.32 8.78 -15.15
C LYS A 121 -2.66 9.29 -15.69
N ARG A 122 -3.60 9.64 -14.82
CA ARG A 122 -4.78 10.40 -15.26
C ARG A 122 -4.31 11.71 -15.90
N PRO A 123 -4.85 12.09 -17.07
CA PRO A 123 -4.68 13.44 -17.58
C PRO A 123 -5.46 14.43 -16.70
N ARG A 124 -4.97 15.67 -16.70
CA ARG A 124 -5.43 16.82 -15.89
C ARG A 124 -6.91 17.10 -16.03
#